data_AF-A0A5S3RUE4-F1
#
_entry.id   AF-A0A5S3RUE4-F1
#
_cell.length_a   1.000
_cell.length_b   1.000
_cell.length_c   1.000
_cell.angle_alpha   90.00
_cell.angle_beta   90.00
_cell.angle_gamma   90.00
#
_symmetry.space_group_name_H-M   'P 1'
#
loop_
_entity.id
_entity.type
_entity.pdbx_description
1 polymer ?
#
loop_
_entity_poly.entity_id
_entity_poly.type
_entity_poly.pdbx_seq_one_letter_code
_entity_poly.pdbx_strand_id
1 'polypeptide(L)'
;MRLYKVIHRAPIRVAKISKKRQQLRFKRAMVALKLALAQEKQETKEMLTIYRRYTQGEVSKEDLQKANAQFVDILKGLGLGIFAILPFAPITIPLVVKLGHWVGVDVLPSSFNINKPLKDIDRLIAQEQQQQEIANGKAAKPVVKPTVKK
;
A
#
# COMPACT_ATOMS: atom_id res chain seq x y z
N MET A 1 40.94 -20.94 33.41
CA MET A 1 39.47 -20.73 33.39
C MET A 1 39.04 -19.94 32.15
N ARG A 2 38.29 -20.52 31.19
CA ARG A 2 37.79 -19.84 29.96
C ARG A 2 36.28 -20.07 29.72
N LEU A 3 35.49 -20.28 30.77
CA LEU A 3 34.08 -20.70 30.65
C LEU A 3 33.13 -19.56 30.20
N TYR A 4 33.46 -18.31 30.52
CA TYR A 4 32.71 -17.10 30.14
C TYR A 4 32.60 -16.88 28.62
N LYS A 5 33.50 -17.47 27.82
CA LYS A 5 33.48 -17.32 26.36
C LYS A 5 32.40 -18.13 25.64
N VAL A 6 31.76 -19.08 26.32
CA VAL A 6 30.77 -19.98 25.69
C VAL A 6 29.33 -19.58 26.04
N ILE A 7 29.12 -19.02 27.23
CA ILE A 7 27.79 -18.65 27.75
C ILE A 7 27.11 -17.59 26.88
N HIS A 8 27.87 -16.66 26.28
CA HIS A 8 27.32 -15.64 25.39
C HIS A 8 27.12 -16.12 23.93
N ARG A 9 27.70 -17.27 23.53
CA ARG A 9 27.58 -17.76 22.14
C ARG A 9 26.18 -18.26 21.82
N ALA A 10 25.53 -18.92 22.77
CA ALA A 10 24.16 -19.39 22.65
C ALA A 10 23.14 -18.25 22.47
N PRO A 11 23.09 -17.20 23.33
CA PRO A 11 22.14 -16.10 23.16
C PRO A 11 22.39 -15.32 21.86
N ILE A 12 23.65 -15.14 21.42
CA ILE A 12 23.94 -14.50 20.14
C ILE A 12 23.39 -15.31 18.95
N ARG A 13 23.52 -16.65 18.99
CA ARG A 13 22.93 -17.52 17.95
C ARG A 13 21.41 -17.43 17.94
N VAL A 14 20.77 -17.47 19.10
CA VAL A 14 19.31 -17.35 19.24
C VAL A 14 18.84 -15.99 18.72
N ALA A 15 19.54 -14.90 19.03
CA ALA A 15 19.23 -13.57 18.50
C ALA A 15 19.31 -13.52 16.97
N LYS A 16 20.36 -14.12 16.37
CA LYS A 16 20.50 -14.23 14.90
C LYS A 16 19.37 -15.06 14.27
N ILE A 17 19.02 -16.20 14.87
CA ILE A 17 17.94 -17.07 14.40
C ILE A 17 16.59 -16.37 14.50
N SER A 18 16.34 -15.70 15.63
CA SER A 18 15.12 -14.92 15.86
C SER A 18 14.99 -13.79 14.84
N LYS A 19 16.07 -13.03 14.58
CA LYS A 19 16.11 -11.98 13.55
C LYS A 19 15.76 -12.54 12.16
N LYS A 20 16.37 -13.66 11.76
CA LYS A 20 16.09 -14.29 10.46
C LYS A 20 14.64 -14.79 10.37
N ARG A 21 14.11 -15.36 11.47
CA ARG A 21 12.70 -15.78 11.57
C ARG A 21 11.75 -14.59 11.44
N GLN A 22 12.01 -13.48 12.11
CA GLN A 22 11.18 -12.28 12.02
C GLN A 22 11.20 -11.66 10.62
N GLN A 23 12.37 -11.57 9.98
CA GLN A 23 12.48 -11.13 8.59
C GLN A 23 11.64 -12.01 7.65
N LEU A 24 11.67 -13.33 7.83
CA LEU A 24 10.87 -14.25 7.01
C LEU A 24 9.37 -14.10 7.22
N ARG A 25 8.93 -13.92 8.49
CA ARG A 25 7.53 -13.65 8.82
C ARG A 25 7.06 -12.33 8.19
N PHE A 26 7.88 -11.29 8.27
CA PHE A 26 7.58 -9.99 7.68
C PHE A 26 7.52 -10.06 6.15
N LYS A 27 8.44 -10.77 5.50
CA LYS A 27 8.40 -10.99 4.06
C LYS A 27 7.10 -11.67 3.62
N ARG A 28 6.63 -12.69 4.37
CA ARG A 28 5.34 -13.35 4.09
C ARG A 28 4.16 -12.39 4.23
N ALA A 29 4.15 -11.57 5.29
CA ALA A 29 3.11 -10.54 5.48
C ALA A 29 3.11 -9.53 4.31
N MET A 30 4.28 -9.12 3.82
CA MET A 30 4.38 -8.22 2.66
C MET A 30 3.92 -8.88 1.36
N VAL A 31 4.19 -10.16 1.14
CA VAL A 31 3.64 -10.90 -0.01
C VAL A 31 2.12 -11.00 0.09
N ALA A 32 1.59 -11.28 1.28
CA ALA A 32 0.15 -11.31 1.52
C ALA A 32 -0.50 -9.93 1.29
N LEU A 33 0.18 -8.85 1.72
CA LEU A 33 -0.24 -7.47 1.43
C LEU A 33 -0.29 -7.20 -0.07
N LYS A 34 0.74 -7.61 -0.82
CA LYS A 34 0.74 -7.48 -2.28
C LYS A 34 -0.46 -8.20 -2.91
N LEU A 35 -0.75 -9.42 -2.46
CA LEU A 35 -1.88 -10.21 -2.96
C LEU A 35 -3.23 -9.55 -2.61
N ALA A 36 -3.40 -9.11 -1.36
CA ALA A 36 -4.60 -8.42 -0.90
C ALA A 36 -4.85 -7.13 -1.68
N LEU A 37 -3.81 -6.29 -1.84
CA LEU A 37 -3.87 -5.07 -2.65
C LEU A 37 -4.13 -5.35 -4.14
N ALA A 38 -3.69 -6.50 -4.65
CA ALA A 38 -3.98 -6.91 -6.02
C ALA A 38 -5.42 -7.41 -6.21
N GLN A 39 -6.03 -7.96 -5.16
CA GLN A 39 -7.37 -8.53 -5.16
C GLN A 39 -8.45 -7.46 -4.92
N GLU A 40 -8.23 -6.52 -4.00
CA GLU A 40 -9.14 -5.39 -3.69
C GLU A 40 -8.98 -4.20 -4.66
N LYS A 41 -8.93 -4.50 -5.96
CA LYS A 41 -8.39 -3.62 -7.00
C LYS A 41 -9.15 -2.30 -7.18
N GLN A 42 -10.48 -2.29 -7.06
CA GLN A 42 -11.28 -1.11 -7.35
C GLN A 42 -11.27 -0.11 -6.18
N GLU A 43 -11.58 -0.58 -4.98
CA GLU A 43 -11.56 0.22 -3.75
C GLU A 43 -10.14 0.72 -3.42
N THR A 44 -9.12 -0.11 -3.63
CA THR A 44 -7.72 0.30 -3.45
C THR A 44 -7.30 1.38 -4.46
N LYS A 45 -7.75 1.31 -5.72
CA LYS A 45 -7.46 2.36 -6.73
C LYS A 45 -8.05 3.71 -6.30
N GLU A 46 -9.28 3.70 -5.81
CA GLU A 46 -9.97 4.91 -5.30
C GLU A 46 -9.24 5.48 -4.08
N MET A 47 -8.94 4.62 -3.09
CA MET A 47 -8.16 4.96 -1.90
C MET A 47 -6.81 5.59 -2.27
N LEU A 48 -6.02 4.94 -3.13
CA LEU A 48 -4.70 5.44 -3.53
C LEU A 48 -4.79 6.74 -4.36
N THR A 49 -5.89 6.95 -5.11
CA THR A 49 -6.14 8.20 -5.84
C THR A 49 -6.41 9.36 -4.88
N ILE A 50 -7.16 9.13 -3.80
CA ILE A 50 -7.40 10.11 -2.73
C ILE A 50 -6.07 10.53 -2.10
N TYR A 51 -5.20 9.56 -1.78
CA TYR A 51 -3.87 9.85 -1.24
C TYR A 51 -3.02 10.71 -2.19
N ARG A 52 -3.07 10.42 -3.50
CA ARG A 52 -2.33 11.21 -4.49
C ARG A 52 -2.86 12.63 -4.61
N ARG A 53 -4.17 12.82 -4.69
CA ARG A 53 -4.80 14.15 -4.74
C ARG A 53 -4.59 14.94 -3.46
N TYR A 54 -4.51 14.26 -2.31
CA TYR A 54 -4.15 14.88 -1.03
C TYR A 54 -2.72 15.47 -1.05
N THR A 55 -1.75 14.79 -1.68
CA THR A 55 -0.40 15.36 -1.85
C THR A 55 -0.37 16.64 -2.71
N GLN A 56 -1.42 16.88 -3.51
CA GLN A 56 -1.57 18.06 -4.36
C GLN A 56 -2.52 19.12 -3.75
N GLY A 57 -3.09 18.86 -2.57
CA GLY A 57 -3.97 19.79 -1.85
C GLY A 57 -5.44 19.80 -2.30
N GLU A 58 -5.87 18.85 -3.14
CA GLU A 58 -7.18 18.86 -3.81
C GLU A 58 -8.28 18.04 -3.08
N VAL A 59 -7.99 17.51 -1.88
CA VAL A 59 -8.86 16.53 -1.19
C VAL A 59 -9.33 17.02 0.18
N SER A 60 -10.59 16.75 0.50
CA SER A 60 -11.17 16.97 1.82
C SER A 60 -10.56 16.04 2.87
N LYS A 61 -10.39 16.54 4.11
CA LYS A 61 -9.85 15.76 5.23
C LYS A 61 -10.70 14.51 5.54
N GLU A 62 -12.00 14.57 5.26
CA GLU A 62 -12.92 13.45 5.49
C GLU A 62 -12.65 12.27 4.55
N ASP A 63 -12.41 12.55 3.27
CA ASP A 63 -12.10 11.51 2.28
C ASP A 63 -10.75 10.85 2.57
N LEU A 64 -9.78 11.64 3.05
CA LEU A 64 -8.50 11.12 3.52
C LEU A 64 -8.68 10.20 4.74
N GLN A 65 -9.54 10.55 5.69
CA GLN A 65 -9.79 9.71 6.86
C GLN A 65 -10.44 8.38 6.48
N LYS A 66 -11.38 8.38 5.53
CA LYS A 66 -12.00 7.15 5.00
C LYS A 66 -10.99 6.26 4.30
N ALA A 67 -10.17 6.83 3.41
CA ALA A 67 -9.10 6.10 2.73
C ALA A 67 -8.09 5.51 3.74
N ASN A 68 -7.79 6.24 4.81
CA ASN A 68 -6.91 5.76 5.86
C ASN A 68 -7.51 4.64 6.69
N ALA A 69 -8.79 4.71 7.04
CA ALA A 69 -9.48 3.63 7.74
C ALA A 69 -9.41 2.33 6.92
N GLN A 70 -9.71 2.39 5.62
CA GLN A 70 -9.60 1.26 4.70
C GLN A 70 -8.17 0.68 4.68
N PHE A 71 -7.15 1.54 4.53
CA PHE A 71 -5.75 1.09 4.51
C PHE A 71 -5.32 0.43 5.83
N VAL A 72 -5.72 1.02 6.95
CA VAL A 72 -5.46 0.53 8.30
C VAL A 72 -6.08 -0.84 8.53
N ASP A 73 -7.30 -1.08 8.01
CA ASP A 73 -7.99 -2.35 8.16
C ASP A 73 -7.35 -3.45 7.30
N ILE A 74 -6.89 -3.13 6.08
CA ILE A 74 -6.05 -4.03 5.27
C ILE A 74 -4.77 -4.40 6.04
N LEU A 75 -4.07 -3.42 6.62
CA LEU A 75 -2.85 -3.66 7.40
C LEU A 75 -3.11 -4.51 8.66
N LYS A 76 -4.21 -4.27 9.38
CA LYS A 76 -4.62 -5.09 10.55
C LYS A 76 -4.92 -6.53 10.14
N GLY A 77 -5.69 -6.73 9.07
CA GLY A 77 -6.06 -8.05 8.56
C GLY A 77 -4.85 -8.90 8.18
N LEU A 78 -3.75 -8.26 7.79
CA LEU A 78 -2.50 -8.91 7.38
C LEU A 78 -1.47 -9.07 8.50
N GLY A 79 -1.82 -8.71 9.74
CA GLY A 79 -0.93 -8.80 10.90
C GLY A 79 0.17 -7.72 10.94
N LEU A 80 0.01 -6.65 10.15
CA LEU A 80 0.86 -5.47 10.12
C LEU A 80 0.36 -4.38 11.08
N GLY A 81 -0.17 -4.80 12.25
CA GLY A 81 -0.85 -3.92 13.21
C GLY A 81 0.01 -2.79 13.77
N ILE A 82 1.33 -2.90 13.73
CA ILE A 82 2.23 -1.80 14.16
C ILE A 82 2.16 -0.59 13.21
N PHE A 83 1.80 -0.81 11.94
CA PHE A 83 1.64 0.24 10.94
C PHE A 83 0.23 0.84 10.93
N ALA A 84 -0.75 0.06 11.39
CA ALA A 84 -2.14 0.49 11.54
C ALA A 84 -2.35 1.58 12.60
N ILE A 85 -1.41 1.72 13.54
CA ILE A 85 -1.48 2.68 14.66
C ILE A 85 -0.90 4.06 14.27
N LEU A 86 -0.23 4.18 13.11
CA LEU A 86 0.53 5.39 12.77
C LEU A 86 -0.39 6.56 12.34
N PRO A 87 -0.37 7.72 13.02
CA PRO A 87 -1.29 8.84 12.74
C PRO A 87 -0.90 9.75 11.55
N PHE A 88 -0.04 9.31 10.62
CA PHE A 88 0.51 10.16 9.54
C PHE A 88 0.20 9.64 8.11
N ALA A 89 -1.08 9.67 7.74
CA ALA A 89 -1.66 9.17 6.49
C ALA A 89 -0.86 9.41 5.17
N PRO A 90 -0.28 10.60 4.87
CA PRO A 90 0.54 10.79 3.65
C PRO A 90 1.93 10.13 3.72
N ILE A 91 2.46 9.85 4.92
CA ILE A 91 3.77 9.22 5.13
C ILE A 91 3.64 7.68 5.21
N THR A 92 2.46 7.16 5.56
CA THR A 92 2.26 5.72 5.76
C THR A 92 2.50 4.91 4.49
N ILE A 93 2.03 5.37 3.33
CA ILE A 93 2.25 4.69 2.04
C ILE A 93 3.74 4.59 1.70
N PRO A 94 4.52 5.69 1.62
CA PRO A 94 5.93 5.59 1.30
C PRO A 94 6.72 4.79 2.35
N LEU A 95 6.28 4.76 3.60
CA LEU A 95 6.88 3.91 4.64
C LEU A 95 6.65 2.42 4.36
N VAL A 96 5.41 2.01 4.10
CA VAL A 96 5.05 0.61 3.79
C VAL A 96 5.75 0.15 2.51
N VAL A 97 5.82 1.01 1.50
CA VAL A 97 6.56 0.76 0.25
C VAL A 97 8.04 0.55 0.55
N LYS A 98 8.70 1.50 1.24
CA LYS A 98 10.13 1.35 1.57
C LYS A 98 10.43 0.07 2.34
N LEU A 99 9.55 -0.31 3.26
CA LEU A 99 9.71 -1.53 4.03
C LEU A 99 9.47 -2.79 3.22
N GLY A 100 8.48 -2.79 2.32
CA GLY A 100 8.30 -3.85 1.33
C GLY A 100 9.57 -4.05 0.49
N HIS A 101 10.11 -2.97 -0.07
CA HIS A 101 11.36 -3.01 -0.83
C HIS A 101 12.53 -3.53 0.02
N TRP A 102 12.60 -3.17 1.31
CA TRP A 102 13.64 -3.65 2.22
C TRP A 102 13.61 -5.18 2.43
N VAL A 103 12.43 -5.81 2.39
CA VAL A 103 12.31 -7.28 2.36
C VAL A 103 12.18 -7.89 0.96
N GLY A 104 12.39 -7.08 -0.08
CA GLY A 104 12.37 -7.52 -1.47
C GLY A 104 10.98 -7.84 -2.02
N VAL A 105 9.95 -7.16 -1.53
CA VAL A 105 8.56 -7.28 -1.98
C VAL A 105 8.06 -5.93 -2.46
N ASP A 106 7.74 -5.83 -3.74
CA ASP A 106 7.01 -4.68 -4.27
C ASP A 106 5.53 -4.82 -3.91
N VAL A 107 5.08 -3.99 -2.97
CA VAL A 107 3.73 -4.06 -2.37
C VAL A 107 2.71 -3.20 -3.10
N LEU A 108 3.13 -2.22 -3.90
CA LEU A 108 2.19 -1.41 -4.68
C LEU A 108 1.79 -2.14 -5.97
N PRO A 109 0.55 -1.95 -6.44
CA PRO A 109 0.16 -2.42 -7.76
C PRO A 109 0.97 -1.67 -8.83
N SER A 110 1.39 -2.37 -9.89
CA SER A 110 2.23 -1.85 -10.97
C SER A 110 1.68 -0.58 -11.67
N SER A 111 0.37 -0.37 -11.55
CA SER A 111 -0.34 0.81 -12.06
C SER A 111 -0.01 2.09 -11.28
N PHE A 112 0.47 1.97 -10.04
CA PHE A 112 0.86 3.07 -9.17
C PHE A 112 2.34 3.43 -9.34
N ASN A 113 2.75 3.71 -10.58
CA ASN A 113 4.05 4.31 -10.82
C ASN A 113 4.01 5.78 -10.39
N ILE A 114 4.60 6.10 -9.23
CA ILE A 114 4.75 7.45 -8.68
C ILE A 114 5.40 8.40 -9.71
N ASN A 115 6.20 7.85 -10.63
CA ASN A 115 6.93 8.60 -11.68
C ASN A 115 6.12 8.89 -12.96
N LYS A 116 4.88 8.41 -13.11
CA LYS A 116 4.05 8.70 -14.31
C LYS A 116 3.22 9.97 -14.13
N PRO A 117 3.15 10.88 -15.13
CA PRO A 117 2.34 12.10 -15.07
C PRO A 117 0.83 11.76 -15.04
N LEU A 118 0.04 12.50 -14.25
CA LEU A 118 -1.37 12.16 -13.94
C LEU A 118 -2.25 12.06 -15.19
N LYS A 119 -2.04 12.93 -16.18
CA LYS A 119 -2.84 12.95 -17.42
C LYS A 119 -2.86 11.60 -18.12
N ASP A 120 -1.77 10.86 -18.06
CA ASP A 120 -1.67 9.55 -18.71
C ASP A 120 -2.38 8.47 -17.90
N ILE A 121 -2.40 8.58 -16.58
CA ILE A 121 -3.07 7.61 -15.71
C ILE A 121 -4.58 7.83 -15.69
N ASP A 122 -5.06 9.07 -15.66
CA ASP A 122 -6.50 9.36 -15.78
C ASP A 122 -7.04 8.86 -17.12
N ARG A 123 -6.23 8.98 -18.19
CA ARG A 123 -6.53 8.37 -19.49
C ARG A 123 -6.55 6.85 -19.43
N LEU A 124 -5.57 6.22 -18.78
CA LEU A 124 -5.52 4.76 -18.62
C LEU A 124 -6.67 4.22 -17.75
N ILE A 125 -7.05 4.92 -16.68
CA ILE A 125 -8.18 4.56 -15.83
C ILE A 125 -9.48 4.74 -16.62
N ALA A 126 -9.63 5.84 -17.36
CA ALA A 126 -10.79 6.05 -18.23
C ALA A 126 -10.86 4.99 -19.35
N GLN A 127 -9.72 4.58 -19.91
CA GLN A 127 -9.63 3.52 -20.92
C GLN A 127 -9.94 2.14 -20.32
N GLU A 128 -9.44 1.81 -19.13
CA GLU A 128 -9.73 0.57 -18.43
C GLU A 128 -11.21 0.49 -18.02
N GLN A 129 -11.79 1.61 -17.55
CA GLN A 129 -13.21 1.72 -17.22
C GLN A 129 -14.07 1.57 -18.47
N GLN A 130 -13.72 2.25 -19.56
CA GLN A 130 -14.41 2.07 -20.85
C GLN A 130 -14.33 0.62 -21.35
N GLN A 131 -13.17 -0.04 -21.24
CA GLN A 131 -13.01 -1.44 -21.63
C GLN A 131 -13.83 -2.39 -20.75
N GLN A 132 -13.93 -2.12 -19.44
CA GLN A 132 -14.76 -2.90 -18.51
C GLN A 132 -16.26 -2.65 -18.72
N GLU A 133 -16.66 -1.42 -19.07
CA GLU A 133 -18.05 -1.07 -19.40
C GLU A 133 -18.48 -1.69 -20.73
N ILE A 134 -17.59 -1.72 -21.74
CA ILE A 134 -17.80 -2.40 -23.02
C ILE A 134 -17.90 -3.92 -22.82
N ALA A 135 -17.05 -4.51 -21.97
CA ALA A 135 -17.09 -5.93 -21.64
C ALA A 135 -18.35 -6.35 -20.84
N ASN A 136 -18.92 -5.44 -20.05
CA ASN A 136 -20.12 -5.69 -19.24
C ASN A 136 -21.44 -5.24 -19.92
N GLY A 137 -21.40 -4.79 -21.18
CA GLY A 137 -22.59 -4.60 -22.02
C GLY A 137 -23.61 -3.56 -21.52
N LYS A 138 -23.22 -2.59 -20.67
CA LYS A 138 -24.12 -1.52 -20.21
C LYS A 138 -23.77 -0.19 -20.87
N ALA A 139 -24.76 0.39 -21.55
CA ALA A 139 -24.65 1.65 -22.29
C ALA A 139 -24.27 2.83 -21.38
N ALA A 140 -23.37 3.66 -21.92
CA ALA A 140 -22.71 4.78 -21.27
C ALA A 140 -23.68 5.79 -20.64
N LYS A 141 -23.42 6.17 -19.38
CA LYS A 141 -23.85 7.47 -18.84
C LYS A 141 -22.62 8.38 -18.73
N PRO A 142 -22.68 9.63 -19.20
CA PRO A 142 -21.53 10.52 -19.20
C PRO A 142 -21.20 10.96 -17.77
N VAL A 143 -19.98 10.67 -17.30
CA VAL A 143 -19.49 11.15 -16.00
C VAL A 143 -18.85 12.54 -16.16
N VAL A 144 -19.29 13.44 -15.29
CA VAL A 144 -19.04 14.88 -15.23
C VAL A 144 -17.55 15.20 -15.07
N LYS A 145 -17.03 16.13 -15.89
CA LYS A 145 -15.67 16.68 -15.78
C LYS A 145 -15.47 17.33 -14.40
N PRO A 146 -14.39 17.04 -13.66
CA PRO A 146 -14.06 17.83 -12.48
C PRO A 146 -13.60 19.22 -12.94
N THR A 147 -14.43 20.22 -12.68
CA THR A 147 -14.06 21.64 -12.78
C THR A 147 -13.05 21.96 -11.69
N VAL A 148 -11.80 22.18 -12.10
CA VAL A 148 -10.79 22.84 -11.29
C VAL A 148 -11.21 24.30 -11.13
N LYS A 149 -11.67 24.68 -9.93
CA LYS A 149 -11.89 26.10 -9.60
C LYS A 149 -10.52 26.76 -9.47
N LYS A 150 -10.32 27.84 -10.23
CA LYS A 150 -9.15 28.71 -10.18
C LYS A 150 -9.06 29.45 -8.86
#